data_AF-A0A8X6SYB0-F1
#
_entry.id   AF-A0A8X6SYB0-F1
#
_cell.length_a   1.000
_cell.length_b   1.000
_cell.length_c   1.000
_cell.angle_alpha   90.00
_cell.angle_beta   90.00
_cell.angle_gamma   90.00
#
_symmetry.space_group_name_H-M   'P 1'
#
loop_
_entity.id
_entity.type
_entity.pdbx_description
1 polymer ?
#
loop_
_entity_poly.entity_id
_entity_poly.type
_entity_poly.pdbx_seq_one_letter_code
_entity_poly.pdbx_strand_id
1 'polypeptide(L)'
;MLGDTGANVTLLRTDIAQKLNQQFIYTAPNIFLKTAISEEANIHGKLDASIECGSRRFQHEVYEADITYPCILGLDFLREFKFTVDLEINEIRTGGEEIPLFSANMVSKVMLRICKRKDCNTSKVRMPHSRSYYGF
;
A
#
# COMPACT_ATOMS: atom_id res chain seq x y z
N MET A 1 -5.03 -0.57 -4.72
CA MET A 1 -4.28 -1.30 -3.69
C MET A 1 -4.61 -2.76 -3.83
N LEU A 2 -3.67 -3.65 -3.53
CA LEU A 2 -3.95 -5.07 -3.30
C LEU A 2 -3.73 -5.35 -1.81
N GLY A 3 -4.77 -5.79 -1.10
CA GLY A 3 -4.60 -6.42 0.21
C GLY A 3 -4.25 -7.88 -0.03
N ASP A 4 -3.03 -8.28 0.29
CA ASP A 4 -2.54 -9.62 0.01
C ASP A 4 -2.29 -10.35 1.32
N THR A 5 -3.20 -11.26 1.69
CA THR A 5 -3.05 -12.10 2.88
C THR A 5 -1.89 -13.10 2.77
N GLY A 6 -1.34 -13.30 1.57
CA GLY A 6 -0.12 -14.06 1.31
C GLY A 6 1.16 -13.24 1.51
N ALA A 7 1.08 -11.91 1.56
CA ALA A 7 2.24 -11.04 1.79
C ALA A 7 2.45 -10.84 3.30
N ASN A 8 3.61 -11.24 3.82
CA ASN A 8 3.94 -11.04 5.23
C ASN A 8 4.39 -9.60 5.55
N VAL A 9 4.83 -8.86 4.53
CA VAL A 9 5.40 -7.50 4.65
C VAL A 9 4.70 -6.52 3.71
N THR A 10 4.62 -5.26 4.12
CA THR A 10 4.03 -4.19 3.32
C THR A 10 5.03 -3.64 2.30
N LEU A 11 4.61 -3.60 1.03
CA LEU A 11 5.45 -3.20 -0.10
C LEU A 11 4.92 -1.92 -0.75
N LEU A 12 5.86 -1.08 -1.18
CA LEU A 12 5.61 0.16 -1.89
C LEU A 12 6.40 0.16 -3.20
N ARG A 13 5.74 0.54 -4.30
CA ARG A 13 6.40 0.59 -5.60
C ARG A 13 7.47 1.69 -5.66
N THR A 14 8.59 1.37 -6.29
CA THR A 14 9.77 2.24 -6.48
C THR A 14 9.44 3.66 -6.97
N ASP A 15 8.58 3.82 -7.98
CA ASP A 15 8.23 5.16 -8.50
C ASP A 15 7.45 6.03 -7.49
N ILE A 16 6.70 5.41 -6.58
CA ILE A 16 5.97 6.11 -5.53
C ILE A 16 6.90 6.43 -4.38
N ALA A 17 7.74 5.49 -3.96
CA ALA A 17 8.75 5.70 -2.93
C ALA A 17 9.72 6.85 -3.30
N GLN A 18 10.19 6.90 -4.55
CA GLN A 18 11.01 7.99 -5.07
C GLN A 18 10.31 9.35 -5.00
N LYS A 19 9.00 9.42 -5.30
CA LYS A 19 8.20 10.65 -5.16
C LYS A 19 8.05 11.10 -3.71
N LEU A 20 8.05 10.15 -2.78
CA LEU A 20 8.07 10.48 -1.35
C LEU A 20 9.41 11.06 -0.93
N ASN A 21 10.49 10.93 -1.71
CA ASN A 21 11.82 11.49 -1.43
C ASN A 21 12.20 11.33 0.06
N GLN A 22 12.01 10.12 0.58
CA GLN A 22 12.41 9.73 1.93
C GLN A 22 13.69 8.93 1.86
N GLN A 23 14.55 9.12 2.85
CA GLN A 23 15.74 8.30 2.99
C GLN A 23 15.34 6.93 3.51
N PHE A 24 16.02 5.90 3.00
CA PHE A 24 15.91 4.57 3.58
C PHE A 24 16.43 4.57 5.01
N ILE A 25 15.65 3.96 5.89
CA ILE A 25 16.09 3.56 7.23
C ILE A 25 17.13 2.44 7.10
N TYR A 26 16.92 1.56 6.12
CA TYR A 26 17.76 0.42 5.81
C TYR A 26 17.81 0.21 4.31
N THR A 27 19.02 0.13 3.74
CA THR A 27 19.21 -0.30 2.35
C THR A 27 19.35 -1.81 2.29
N ALA A 28 18.66 -2.43 1.33
CA ALA A 28 18.58 -3.87 1.22
C ALA A 28 19.12 -4.35 -0.14
N PRO A 29 20.34 -3.99 -0.54
CA PRO A 29 20.81 -4.31 -1.88
C PRO A 29 20.86 -5.83 -2.08
N ASN A 30 20.33 -6.29 -3.22
CA ASN A 30 20.32 -7.70 -3.64
C ASN A 30 19.38 -8.63 -2.84
N ILE A 31 18.34 -8.11 -2.21
CA ILE A 31 17.24 -8.94 -1.69
C ILE A 31 16.13 -9.01 -2.74
N PHE A 32 15.75 -10.22 -3.12
CA PHE A 32 14.66 -10.47 -4.07
C PHE A 32 13.52 -11.23 -3.38
N LEU A 33 12.28 -10.77 -3.59
CA LEU A 33 11.09 -11.50 -3.21
C LEU A 33 10.61 -12.31 -4.40
N LYS A 34 10.41 -13.61 -4.20
CA LYS A 34 9.75 -14.46 -5.19
C LYS A 34 8.25 -14.29 -5.07
N THR A 35 7.63 -13.78 -6.12
CA THR A 35 6.17 -13.60 -6.18
C THR A 35 5.47 -14.93 -6.48
N ALA A 36 4.16 -15.00 -6.23
CA ALA A 36 3.35 -16.19 -6.52
C ALA A 36 3.38 -16.59 -8.01
N ILE A 37 3.68 -15.65 -8.91
CA ILE A 37 3.85 -15.89 -10.35
C ILE A 37 5.31 -16.23 -10.73
N SER A 38 6.16 -16.52 -9.75
CA SER A 38 7.59 -16.84 -9.91
C SER A 38 8.44 -15.73 -10.53
N GLU A 39 7.95 -14.49 -10.57
CA GLU A 39 8.75 -13.30 -10.88
C GLU A 39 9.50 -12.85 -9.62
N GLU A 40 10.71 -12.33 -9.80
CA GLU A 40 11.53 -11.76 -8.73
C GLU A 40 11.27 -10.25 -8.63
N ALA A 41 10.82 -9.79 -7.45
CA ALA A 41 10.71 -8.38 -7.13
C ALA A 41 11.92 -7.96 -6.29
N ASN A 42 12.75 -7.07 -6.83
CA ASN A 42 13.90 -6.52 -6.12
C ASN A 42 13.43 -5.59 -5.00
N ILE A 43 14.03 -5.71 -3.82
CA ILE A 43 13.82 -4.84 -2.67
C ILE A 43 14.97 -3.86 -2.59
N HIS A 44 14.67 -2.56 -2.61
CA HIS A 44 15.70 -1.52 -2.58
C HIS A 44 16.06 -1.11 -1.15
N GLY A 45 15.08 -1.15 -0.26
CA GLY A 45 15.26 -0.77 1.14
C GLY A 45 13.95 -0.66 1.88
N LYS A 46 14.04 -0.16 3.11
CA LYS A 46 12.94 0.07 4.03
C LYS A 46 12.86 1.55 4.38
N LEU A 47 11.67 2.13 4.35
CA LEU A 47 11.42 3.54 4.63
C LEU A 47 10.18 3.73 5.50
N ASP A 48 10.14 4.83 6.26
CA ASP A 48 8.95 5.22 7.02
C ASP A 48 7.91 5.83 6.10
N ALA A 49 6.76 5.20 5.90
CA ALA A 49 5.66 5.78 5.14
C ALA A 49 4.48 6.09 6.04
N SER A 50 3.72 7.13 5.70
CA SER A 50 2.41 7.34 6.29
C SER A 50 1.33 6.88 5.33
N ILE A 51 0.53 5.90 5.74
CA ILE A 51 -0.56 5.30 4.97
C ILE A 51 -1.88 5.83 5.53
N GLU A 52 -2.63 6.56 4.70
CA GLU A 52 -3.98 7.02 5.04
C GLU A 52 -5.00 5.95 4.61
N CYS A 53 -5.95 5.58 5.46
CA CYS A 53 -7.05 4.69 5.11
C CYS A 53 -8.34 5.31 5.62
N GLY A 54 -9.23 5.73 4.71
CA GLY A 54 -10.41 6.52 5.08
C GLY A 54 -10.01 7.85 5.73
N SER A 55 -10.46 8.10 6.96
CA SER A 55 -10.14 9.27 7.77
C SER A 55 -8.87 9.13 8.61
N ARG A 56 -8.35 7.90 8.72
CA ARG A 56 -7.24 7.57 9.62
C ARG A 56 -5.91 7.57 8.91
N ARG A 57 -4.87 7.85 9.68
CA ARG A 57 -3.50 7.86 9.21
C ARG A 57 -2.65 6.97 10.10
N PHE A 58 -1.87 6.12 9.46
CA PHE A 58 -1.00 5.13 10.08
C PHE A 58 0.44 5.44 9.67
N GLN A 59 1.38 5.40 10.59
CA GLN A 59 2.80 5.44 10.27
C GLN A 59 3.31 4.01 10.30
N HIS A 60 3.91 3.55 9.21
CA HIS A 60 4.38 2.17 9.08
C HIS A 60 5.69 2.13 8.32
N GLU A 61 6.57 1.20 8.68
CA GLU A 61 7.78 0.98 7.91
C GLU A 61 7.47 0.06 6.73
N VAL A 62 7.69 0.56 5.50
CA VAL A 62 7.39 -0.16 4.26
C VAL A 62 8.66 -0.49 3.50
N TYR A 63 8.65 -1.59 2.75
CA TYR A 63 9.74 -1.91 1.84
C TYR A 63 9.48 -1.31 0.46
N GLU A 64 10.48 -0.64 -0.10
CA GLU A 64 10.48 -0.25 -1.51
C GLU A 64 10.81 -1.46 -2.38
N ALA A 65 9.95 -1.73 -3.36
CA ALA A 65 10.06 -2.90 -4.22
C ALA A 65 9.67 -2.61 -5.67
N ASP A 66 10.29 -3.32 -6.61
CA ASP A 66 9.94 -3.31 -8.04
C ASP A 66 8.70 -4.19 -8.30
N ILE A 67 7.55 -3.75 -7.79
CA ILE A 67 6.26 -4.46 -7.91
C ILE A 67 5.31 -3.77 -8.90
N THR A 68 4.39 -4.53 -9.49
CA THR A 68 3.40 -3.96 -10.45
C THR A 68 2.37 -3.07 -9.76
N TYR A 69 1.87 -3.52 -8.60
CA TYR A 69 0.89 -2.77 -7.82
C TYR A 69 1.54 -1.57 -7.13
N PRO A 70 0.83 -0.43 -7.00
CA PRO A 70 1.41 0.76 -6.39
C PRO A 70 1.74 0.56 -4.89
N CYS A 71 0.96 -0.25 -4.19
CA CYS A 71 1.21 -0.65 -2.82
C CYS A 71 0.48 -1.97 -2.55
N ILE A 72 1.15 -2.86 -1.82
CA ILE A 72 0.61 -4.13 -1.30
C ILE A 72 0.65 -4.02 0.22
N LEU A 73 -0.51 -4.10 0.88
CA LEU A 73 -0.55 -4.16 2.33
C LEU A 73 -0.31 -5.60 2.76
N GLY A 74 0.75 -5.78 3.54
CA GLY A 74 1.12 -7.04 4.13
C GLY A 74 0.45 -7.26 5.47
N LEU A 75 0.61 -8.48 5.96
CA LEU A 75 0.06 -8.91 7.23
C LEU A 75 0.66 -8.18 8.44
N ASP A 76 1.89 -7.68 8.32
CA ASP A 76 2.54 -6.79 9.28
C ASP A 76 1.68 -5.56 9.61
N PHE A 77 1.26 -4.82 8.58
CA PHE A 77 0.43 -3.64 8.71
C PHE A 77 -0.98 -3.99 9.18
N LEU A 78 -1.58 -5.02 8.58
CA LEU A 78 -2.95 -5.41 8.89
C LEU A 78 -3.10 -5.85 10.36
N ARG A 79 -2.14 -6.62 10.88
CA ARG A 79 -2.15 -7.06 12.29
C ARG A 79 -1.85 -5.93 13.25
N GLU A 80 -0.84 -5.11 12.94
CA GLU A 80 -0.42 -4.00 13.80
C GLU A 80 -1.58 -3.03 14.06
N PHE A 81 -2.30 -2.65 12.99
CA PHE A 81 -3.42 -1.70 13.08
C PHE A 81 -4.80 -2.36 13.16
N LYS A 82 -4.84 -3.68 13.44
CA LYS A 82 -6.06 -4.47 13.65
C LYS A 82 -7.09 -4.29 12.54
N PHE A 83 -6.63 -4.33 11.31
CA PHE A 83 -7.49 -4.35 10.14
C PHE A 83 -8.21 -5.70 10.05
N THR A 84 -9.52 -5.65 9.89
CA THR A 84 -10.32 -6.80 9.49
C THR A 84 -10.84 -6.60 8.08
N VAL A 85 -10.72 -7.64 7.27
CA VAL A 85 -11.23 -7.66 5.89
C VAL A 85 -12.46 -8.55 5.89
N ASP A 86 -13.61 -7.96 5.59
CA ASP A 86 -14.89 -8.65 5.49
C ASP A 86 -15.28 -8.73 4.00
N LEU A 87 -15.07 -9.90 3.41
CA LEU A 87 -15.33 -10.15 1.99
C LEU A 87 -16.82 -10.34 1.70
N GLU A 88 -17.64 -10.67 2.69
CA GLU A 88 -19.08 -10.88 2.50
C GLU A 88 -19.78 -9.55 2.21
N ILE A 89 -19.41 -8.51 2.97
CA ILE A 89 -19.93 -7.16 2.81
C ILE A 89 -19.02 -6.26 1.96
N ASN A 90 -17.88 -6.77 1.51
CA ASN A 90 -16.85 -6.04 0.77
C ASN A 90 -16.34 -4.80 1.52
N GLU A 91 -15.95 -4.93 2.78
CA GLU A 91 -15.44 -3.83 3.61
C GLU A 91 -14.13 -4.16 4.32
N ILE A 92 -13.35 -3.12 4.56
CA ILE A 92 -12.20 -3.12 5.46
C ILE A 92 -12.61 -2.35 6.71
N ARG A 93 -12.39 -2.93 7.88
CA ARG A 93 -12.65 -2.25 9.16
C ARG A 93 -11.36 -2.00 9.91
N THR A 94 -11.22 -0.81 10.47
CA THR A 94 -10.10 -0.46 11.37
C THR A 94 -10.54 0.55 12.43
N GLY A 95 -10.30 0.22 13.71
CA GLY A 95 -10.57 1.12 14.83
C GLY A 95 -12.01 1.68 14.92
N GLY A 96 -13.00 0.99 14.37
CA GLY A 96 -14.41 1.43 14.32
C GLY A 96 -14.79 2.24 13.07
N GLU A 97 -13.89 2.39 12.10
CA GLU A 97 -14.19 2.92 10.77
C GLU A 97 -14.38 1.78 9.77
N GLU A 98 -15.38 1.91 8.91
CA GLU A 98 -15.73 0.96 7.85
C GLU A 98 -15.40 1.58 6.49
N ILE A 99 -14.60 0.87 5.70
CA ILE A 99 -13.98 1.36 4.47
C ILE A 99 -14.34 0.37 3.35
N PRO A 100 -15.28 0.69 2.45
CA PRO A 100 -15.70 -0.21 1.38
C PRO A 100 -14.56 -0.60 0.44
N LEU A 101 -14.37 -1.88 0.14
CA LEU A 101 -13.37 -2.42 -0.80
C LEU A 101 -13.63 -1.97 -2.23
N PHE A 102 -14.91 -1.87 -2.63
CA PHE A 102 -15.35 -1.48 -3.97
C PHE A 102 -16.47 -0.44 -3.89
N SER A 103 -16.40 0.56 -4.76
CA SER A 103 -17.52 1.45 -5.07
C SER A 103 -17.81 1.31 -6.56
N ALA A 104 -19.01 0.85 -6.91
CA ALA A 104 -19.48 0.65 -8.30
C ALA A 104 -19.54 1.96 -9.12
N ASN A 105 -19.45 3.12 -8.47
CA ASN A 105 -19.17 4.38 -9.15
C ASN A 105 -17.66 4.64 -9.09
N MET A 106 -17.07 5.01 -10.24
CA MET A 106 -15.65 5.31 -10.53
C MET A 106 -15.00 6.43 -9.68
N VAL A 107 -15.36 6.54 -8.41
CA VAL A 107 -14.77 7.42 -7.41
C VAL A 107 -14.62 6.59 -6.13
N SER A 108 -13.81 5.52 -6.19
CA SER A 108 -13.48 4.74 -5.00
C SER A 108 -12.78 5.65 -3.99
N LYS A 109 -13.54 6.08 -2.97
CA LYS A 109 -13.09 6.85 -1.80
C LYS A 109 -12.26 6.01 -0.81
N VAL A 110 -11.65 4.89 -1.23
CA VAL A 110 -10.51 4.33 -0.49
C VAL A 110 -9.27 5.08 -0.95
N MET A 111 -9.15 6.30 -0.46
CA MET A 111 -8.02 7.15 -0.78
C MET A 111 -6.84 6.75 0.10
N LEU A 112 -6.18 5.65 -0.27
CA LEU A 112 -4.88 5.38 0.30
C LEU A 112 -3.90 6.42 -0.19
N ARG A 113 -3.60 7.36 0.70
CA ARG A 113 -2.56 8.36 0.49
C ARG A 113 -1.32 7.86 1.18
N ILE A 114 -0.23 7.85 0.43
CA ILE A 114 1.09 7.62 0.99
C ILE A 114 1.77 8.98 1.08
N CYS A 115 2.21 9.34 2.28
CA CYS A 115 2.78 10.64 2.59
C CYS A 115 4.09 10.50 3.36
N LYS A 116 4.93 11.54 3.28
CA LYS A 116 6.13 11.67 4.11
C LYS A 116 5.76 11.66 5.59
N ARG A 117 6.66 11.10 6.42
CA ARG A 117 6.51 11.03 7.89
C ARG A 117 6.18 12.37 8.56
N LYS A 118 6.73 13.49 8.06
CA LYS A 118 6.61 14.82 8.72
C LYS A 118 5.62 15.80 8.07
N ASP A 119 5.25 15.67 6.79
CA ASP A 119 4.45 16.68 6.10
C ASP A 119 3.43 16.06 5.12
N CYS A 120 2.14 16.23 5.39
CA CYS A 120 1.04 15.79 4.50
C CYS A 120 0.42 16.93 3.65
N ASN A 121 1.01 18.13 3.67
CA ASN A 121 0.49 19.26 2.90
C ASN A 121 1.15 19.46 1.53
N THR A 122 2.38 18.96 1.31
CA THR A 122 3.21 19.35 0.16
C THR A 122 3.63 18.20 -0.77
N SER A 123 3.32 16.95 -0.45
CA SER A 123 3.76 15.79 -1.25
C SER A 123 2.67 14.71 -1.33
N LYS A 124 1.51 15.09 -1.90
CA LYS A 124 0.39 14.16 -2.11
C LYS A 124 0.63 13.35 -3.37
N VAL A 125 1.00 12.08 -3.25
CA VAL A 125 0.96 11.16 -4.39
C VAL A 125 -0.43 10.54 -4.46
N ARG A 126 -1.27 11.06 -5.37
CA ARG A 126 -2.55 10.43 -5.70
C ARG A 126 -2.24 9.23 -6.60
N MET A 127 -2.64 8.04 -6.17
CA MET A 127 -2.42 6.84 -6.99
C MET A 127 -3.15 6.98 -8.34
N PRO A 128 -2.51 6.62 -9.47
CA PRO A 128 -3.18 6.63 -10.76
C PRO A 128 -4.31 5.60 -10.78
N HIS A 129 -5.38 5.93 -11.51
CA HIS A 129 -6.50 5.01 -11.73
C HIS A 129 -5.99 3.81 -12.51
N SER A 130 -6.21 2.60 -12.01
CA SER A 130 -6.11 1.40 -12.83
C SER A 130 -7.18 1.50 -13.92
N ARG A 131 -6.76 1.72 -15.19
CA ARG A 131 -7.66 1.51 -16.33
C ARG A 131 -8.15 0.07 -16.23
N SER A 132 -9.46 -0.08 -16.08
CA SER A 132 -10.12 -1.37 -16.24
C SER A 132 -9.85 -1.86 -17.65
N TYR A 133 -9.09 -2.96 -17.78
CA TYR A 133 -9.19 -3.83 -18.94
C TYR A 133 -10.33 -4.82 -18.67
N TYR A 134 -11.57 -4.34 -18.72
CA TYR A 134 -12.72 -5.21 -18.99
C TYR A 134 -13.16 -4.95 -20.43
N GLY A 135 -12.47 -5.62 -21.35
CA GLY A 135 -13.00 -5.96 -22.66
C GLY A 135 -13.10 -7.47 -22.71
N PHE A 136 -14.32 -7.97 -22.49
CA PHE A 136 -15.00 -9.16 -23.03
C PHE A 136 -16.06 -9.62 -22.04
#